data_AF-A0A7T8KKP6-F1
#
_entry.id   AF-A0A7T8KKP6-F1
#
_cell.length_a   1.000
_cell.length_b   1.000
_cell.length_c   1.000
_cell.angle_alpha   90.00
_cell.angle_beta   90.00
_cell.angle_gamma   90.00
#
_symmetry.space_group_name_H-M   'P 1'
#
loop_
_entity.id
_entity.type
_entity.pdbx_description
1 polymer ?
#
loop_
_entity_poly.entity_id
_entity_poly.type
_entity_poly.pdbx_seq_one_letter_code
_entity_poly.pdbx_strand_id
1 'polypeptide(L)'
;MLVSYFTALTAYGDDVHGRWTSFSFPVDIPHSDFHKYPHLSPPSPQDTVNFSTLNCTVTYLTQCASMNKCKKACESMGAGSYRWFHDSCCQCVKSTCVNYGIDESRCAECPEPDDDVDLTPEEI
;
A
#
# COMPACT_ATOMS: atom_id res chain seq x y z
N MET A 1 -0.89 -22.74 -8.76
CA MET A 1 -0.98 -21.36 -8.25
C MET A 1 0.39 -20.99 -7.70
N LEU A 2 1.08 -20.03 -8.32
CA LEU A 2 2.32 -19.48 -7.76
C LEU A 2 1.94 -18.40 -6.76
N VAL A 3 2.23 -18.60 -5.48
CA VAL A 3 2.06 -17.58 -4.44
C VAL A 3 3.17 -16.55 -4.62
N SER A 4 2.84 -15.26 -4.76
CA SER A 4 3.86 -14.22 -4.87
C SER A 4 4.64 -14.07 -3.56
N TYR A 5 5.92 -13.67 -3.65
CA TYR A 5 6.77 -13.49 -2.46
C TYR A 5 6.16 -12.53 -1.43
N PHE A 6 5.61 -11.40 -1.90
CA PHE A 6 4.89 -10.46 -1.05
C PHE A 6 3.70 -11.10 -0.33
N THR A 7 2.95 -11.98 -1.02
CA THR A 7 1.83 -12.71 -0.39
C THR A 7 2.33 -13.65 0.70
N ALA A 8 3.42 -14.37 0.47
CA ALA A 8 4.00 -15.25 1.49
C ALA A 8 4.48 -14.48 2.72
N LEU A 9 5.08 -13.30 2.53
CA LEU A 9 5.55 -12.44 3.63
C LEU A 9 4.40 -11.82 4.45
N THR A 10 3.27 -11.52 3.81
CA THR A 10 2.16 -10.77 4.42
C THR A 10 0.98 -11.65 4.83
N ALA A 11 1.03 -12.96 4.55
CA ALA A 11 -0.05 -13.91 4.81
C ALA A 11 -0.47 -13.97 6.30
N TYR A 12 0.44 -13.65 7.20
CA TYR A 12 0.23 -13.70 8.65
C TYR A 12 0.13 -12.32 9.31
N GLY A 13 -0.02 -11.25 8.51
CA GLY A 13 -0.11 -9.88 9.01
C GLY A 13 1.25 -9.23 9.20
N ASP A 14 1.50 -8.72 10.41
CA ASP A 14 2.68 -7.91 10.73
C ASP A 14 3.96 -8.74 10.82
N ASP A 15 5.11 -8.09 10.61
CA ASP A 15 6.39 -8.75 10.82
C ASP A 15 6.63 -9.02 12.31
N VAL A 16 7.03 -10.25 12.63
CA VAL A 16 7.32 -10.66 14.01
C VAL A 16 8.48 -9.89 14.66
N HIS A 17 9.34 -9.24 13.85
CA HIS A 17 10.42 -8.39 14.34
C HIS A 17 10.06 -6.89 14.29
N GLY A 18 8.80 -6.56 14.00
CA GLY A 18 8.31 -5.19 13.95
C GLY A 18 8.93 -4.35 12.84
N ARG A 19 9.41 -4.94 11.74
CA ARG A 19 9.96 -4.17 10.61
C ARG A 19 8.90 -3.52 9.73
N TRP A 20 7.69 -4.08 9.70
CA TRP A 20 6.56 -3.54 8.96
C TRP A 20 5.22 -4.00 9.55
N THR A 21 4.17 -3.22 9.23
CA THR A 21 2.77 -3.49 9.59
C THR A 21 1.94 -3.68 8.33
N SER A 22 1.06 -4.67 8.31
CA SER A 22 0.25 -5.05 7.14
C SER A 22 -1.20 -4.62 7.30
N PHE A 23 -1.79 -4.06 6.23
CA PHE A 23 -3.21 -3.71 6.17
C PHE A 23 -3.84 -4.34 4.94
N SER A 24 -4.94 -5.07 5.16
CA SER A 24 -5.74 -5.65 4.09
C SER A 24 -7.15 -5.08 4.11
N PHE A 25 -7.66 -4.68 2.95
CA PHE A 25 -8.98 -4.08 2.82
C PHE A 25 -9.63 -4.48 1.49
N PRO A 26 -10.96 -4.59 1.45
CA PRO A 26 -11.70 -4.87 0.22
C PRO A 26 -11.66 -3.66 -0.72
N VAL A 27 -11.51 -3.91 -2.01
CA VAL A 27 -11.61 -2.91 -3.08
C VAL A 27 -12.53 -3.42 -4.15
N ASP A 28 -13.55 -2.63 -4.50
CA ASP A 28 -14.49 -2.94 -5.57
C ASP A 28 -13.96 -2.38 -6.90
N ILE A 29 -13.77 -3.26 -7.89
CA ILE A 29 -13.44 -2.86 -9.26
C ILE A 29 -14.69 -2.95 -10.13
N PRO A 30 -15.13 -1.85 -10.75
CA PRO A 30 -16.14 -1.90 -11.79
C PRO A 30 -15.70 -2.79 -12.97
N HIS A 31 -16.57 -3.64 -13.50
CA HIS A 31 -16.25 -4.52 -14.64
C HIS A 31 -15.70 -3.76 -15.86
N SER A 32 -16.10 -2.50 -16.05
CA SER A 32 -15.58 -1.60 -17.09
C SER A 32 -14.09 -1.28 -16.95
N ASP A 33 -13.55 -1.33 -15.73
CA ASP A 33 -12.17 -0.96 -15.42
C ASP A 33 -11.20 -2.17 -15.41
N PHE A 34 -11.70 -3.39 -15.56
CA PHE A 34 -10.87 -4.61 -15.52
C PHE A 34 -9.75 -4.62 -16.58
N HIS A 35 -9.98 -4.00 -17.73
CA HIS A 35 -8.95 -3.87 -18.78
C HIS A 35 -7.68 -3.12 -18.31
N LYS A 36 -7.77 -2.31 -17.25
CA LYS A 36 -6.64 -1.60 -16.64
C LYS A 36 -5.77 -2.53 -15.77
N TYR A 37 -6.29 -3.70 -15.39
CA TYR A 37 -5.65 -4.63 -14.44
C TYR A 37 -5.50 -6.02 -15.07
N PRO A 38 -4.65 -6.19 -16.10
CA PRO A 38 -4.52 -7.44 -16.86
C PRO A 38 -3.98 -8.63 -16.05
N HIS A 39 -3.49 -8.39 -14.84
CA HIS A 39 -3.02 -9.41 -13.90
C HIS A 39 -4.16 -10.00 -13.03
N LEU A 40 -5.35 -9.39 -13.06
CA LEU A 40 -6.51 -9.89 -12.33
C LEU A 40 -7.27 -10.91 -13.18
N SER A 41 -7.88 -11.88 -12.52
CA SER A 41 -8.79 -12.82 -13.18
C SER A 41 -10.04 -12.08 -13.63
N PRO A 42 -10.47 -12.21 -14.89
CA PRO A 42 -11.65 -11.52 -15.38
C PRO A 42 -12.91 -11.94 -14.60
N PRO A 43 -13.91 -11.04 -14.48
CA PRO A 43 -15.15 -11.33 -13.78
C PRO A 43 -15.90 -12.50 -14.44
N SER A 44 -16.69 -13.21 -13.65
CA SER A 44 -17.49 -14.31 -14.15
C SER A 44 -18.66 -13.78 -14.97
N PRO A 45 -19.03 -14.41 -16.10
CA PRO A 45 -20.24 -14.06 -16.85
C PRO A 45 -21.54 -14.19 -16.02
N GLN A 46 -21.48 -14.86 -14.86
CA GLN A 46 -22.61 -15.10 -13.95
C GLN A 46 -22.73 -14.04 -12.85
N ASP A 47 -21.81 -13.09 -12.76
CA ASP A 47 -21.85 -12.04 -11.74
C ASP A 47 -23.06 -11.13 -11.98
N THR A 48 -23.99 -11.13 -11.02
CA THR A 48 -25.21 -10.30 -11.06
C THR A 48 -24.93 -8.83 -10.72
N VAL A 49 -23.68 -8.51 -10.38
CA VAL A 49 -23.22 -7.19 -9.92
C VAL A 49 -22.12 -6.72 -10.86
N ASN A 50 -22.11 -5.42 -11.20
CA ASN A 50 -21.18 -4.85 -12.17
C ASN A 50 -19.78 -4.55 -11.59
N PHE A 51 -19.40 -5.20 -10.50
CA PHE A 51 -18.10 -5.03 -9.87
C PHE A 51 -17.63 -6.34 -9.25
N SER A 52 -16.31 -6.46 -9.08
CA SER A 52 -15.70 -7.53 -8.31
C SER A 52 -14.92 -6.97 -7.14
N THR A 53 -15.12 -7.54 -5.96
CA THR A 53 -14.36 -7.18 -4.76
C THR A 53 -13.09 -8.03 -4.66
N LEU A 54 -11.95 -7.40 -4.43
CA LEU A 54 -10.69 -8.06 -4.12
C LEU A 54 -10.07 -7.52 -2.85
N ASN A 55 -9.24 -8.34 -2.21
CA ASN A 55 -8.47 -7.90 -1.05
C ASN A 55 -7.15 -7.28 -1.50
N CYS A 56 -7.05 -5.95 -1.39
CA CYS A 56 -5.78 -5.25 -1.48
C CYS A 56 -5.00 -5.46 -0.17
N THR A 57 -3.68 -5.58 -0.25
CA THR A 57 -2.80 -5.64 0.93
C THR A 57 -1.64 -4.68 0.72
N VAL A 58 -1.41 -3.84 1.71
CA VAL A 58 -0.27 -2.92 1.77
C VAL A 58 0.52 -3.17 3.04
N THR A 59 1.81 -2.87 3.03
CA THR A 59 2.65 -2.88 4.23
C THR A 59 3.33 -1.54 4.42
N TYR A 60 3.33 -1.03 5.65
CA TYR A 60 4.07 0.17 6.02
C TYR A 60 5.34 -0.23 6.73
N LEU A 61 6.48 0.34 6.32
CA LEU A 61 7.71 0.18 7.08
C LEU A 61 7.59 0.91 8.42
N THR A 62 8.12 0.32 9.47
CA THR A 62 8.09 0.95 10.80
C THR A 62 8.94 2.21 10.83
N GLN A 63 10.15 2.14 10.27
CA GLN A 63 11.11 3.25 10.19
C GLN A 63 10.89 4.11 8.95
N CYS A 64 11.11 5.41 9.09
CA CYS A 64 11.12 6.33 7.97
C CYS A 64 12.27 6.04 6.99
N ALA A 65 11.97 6.18 5.72
CA ALA A 65 12.90 5.87 4.64
C ALA A 65 12.94 7.00 3.63
N SER A 66 14.12 7.27 3.06
CA SER A 66 14.18 8.08 1.85
C SER A 66 13.47 7.36 0.70
N MET A 67 12.97 8.11 -0.29
CA MET A 67 12.26 7.56 -1.44
C MET A 67 12.99 6.36 -2.10
N ASN A 68 14.32 6.45 -2.24
CA ASN A 68 15.11 5.37 -2.85
C ASN A 68 15.25 4.14 -1.94
N LYS A 69 15.33 4.33 -0.61
CA LYS A 69 15.30 3.21 0.36
C LYS A 69 13.94 2.54 0.36
N CYS A 70 12.86 3.33 0.30
CA CYS A 70 11.50 2.83 0.22
C CYS A 70 11.29 1.95 -1.03
N LYS A 71 11.67 2.47 -2.20
CA LYS A 71 11.63 1.71 -3.46
C LYS A 71 12.34 0.35 -3.34
N LYS A 72 13.60 0.34 -2.91
CA LYS A 72 14.40 -0.88 -2.79
C LYS A 72 13.83 -1.87 -1.78
N ALA A 73 13.30 -1.38 -0.66
CA ALA A 73 12.65 -2.22 0.35
C ALA A 73 11.42 -2.92 -0.23
N CYS A 74 10.53 -2.18 -0.91
CA CYS A 74 9.33 -2.76 -1.51
C CYS A 74 9.64 -3.72 -2.66
N GLU A 75 10.62 -3.41 -3.51
CA GLU A 75 11.14 -4.34 -4.53
C GLU A 75 11.66 -5.64 -3.87
N SER A 76 12.42 -5.52 -2.78
CA SER A 76 12.95 -6.67 -2.04
C SER A 76 11.84 -7.50 -1.37
N MET A 77 10.74 -6.87 -0.95
CA MET A 77 9.54 -7.56 -0.44
C MET A 77 8.70 -8.20 -1.55
N GLY A 78 9.04 -7.98 -2.83
CA GLY A 78 8.26 -8.47 -3.97
C GLY A 78 6.94 -7.74 -4.18
N ALA A 79 6.84 -6.50 -3.69
CA ALA A 79 5.67 -5.64 -3.91
C ALA A 79 5.53 -5.30 -5.40
N GLY A 80 4.30 -5.04 -5.84
CA GLY A 80 4.03 -4.61 -7.22
C GLY A 80 4.35 -3.13 -7.43
N SER A 81 4.23 -2.32 -6.39
CA SER A 81 4.57 -0.90 -6.39
C SER A 81 4.90 -0.42 -4.98
N TYR A 82 5.28 0.86 -4.86
CA TYR A 82 5.52 1.52 -3.60
C TYR A 82 4.93 2.93 -3.63
N ARG A 83 4.60 3.45 -2.45
CA ARG A 83 4.23 4.84 -2.21
C ARG A 83 5.12 5.41 -1.12
N TRP A 84 5.67 6.58 -1.39
CA TRP A 84 6.48 7.33 -0.43
C TRP A 84 5.73 8.62 -0.11
N PHE A 85 5.58 8.91 1.18
CA PHE A 85 4.91 10.09 1.69
C PHE A 85 5.92 11.16 2.09
N HIS A 86 5.48 12.42 2.16
CA HIS A 86 6.36 13.57 2.42
C HIS A 86 6.96 13.58 3.85
N ASP A 87 6.36 12.85 4.78
CA ASP A 87 6.86 12.58 6.14
C ASP A 87 7.90 11.43 6.18
N SER A 88 8.38 10.99 5.01
CA SER A 88 9.29 9.87 4.84
C SER A 88 8.71 8.49 5.17
N CYS A 89 7.40 8.36 5.33
CA CYS A 89 6.75 7.07 5.47
C CYS A 89 6.78 6.29 4.15
N CYS A 90 6.96 4.96 4.25
CA CYS A 90 7.03 4.06 3.11
C CYS A 90 5.93 3.00 3.16
N GLN A 91 5.15 2.91 2.08
CA GLN A 91 4.13 1.89 1.88
C GLN A 91 4.50 1.01 0.67
N CYS A 92 4.54 -0.30 0.87
CA CYS A 92 4.68 -1.28 -0.19
C CYS A 92 3.31 -1.85 -0.54
N VAL A 93 3.00 -1.92 -1.83
CA VAL A 93 1.67 -2.22 -2.33
C VAL A 93 1.68 -3.53 -3.11
N LYS A 94 0.80 -4.46 -2.75
CA LYS A 94 0.66 -5.73 -3.46
C LYS A 94 0.28 -5.49 -4.92
N SER A 95 0.81 -6.30 -5.83
CA SER A 95 0.57 -6.18 -7.27
C SER A 95 -0.90 -6.30 -7.68
N THR A 96 -1.75 -6.88 -6.84
CA THR A 96 -3.19 -7.03 -7.10
C THR A 96 -4.02 -5.83 -6.62
N CYS A 97 -3.41 -4.87 -5.92
CA CYS A 97 -4.11 -3.66 -5.51
C CYS A 97 -4.42 -2.78 -6.72
N VAL A 98 -5.61 -2.20 -6.67
CA VAL A 98 -6.09 -1.20 -7.62
C VAL A 98 -5.69 0.16 -7.03
N ASN A 99 -5.05 1.02 -7.83
CA ASN A 99 -4.42 2.27 -7.39
C ASN A 99 -3.17 2.08 -6.49
N TYR A 100 -2.63 3.19 -5.98
CA TYR A 100 -1.40 3.25 -5.16
C TYR A 100 -1.66 2.96 -3.67
N GLY A 101 -2.46 1.94 -3.35
CA GLY A 101 -2.74 1.56 -1.95
C GLY A 101 -3.59 2.59 -1.19
N ILE A 102 -3.32 2.75 0.10
CA ILE A 102 -4.01 3.71 0.99
C ILE A 102 -3.33 5.09 0.84
N ASP A 103 -4.13 6.16 0.75
CA ASP A 103 -3.68 7.56 0.59
C ASP A 103 -3.32 8.27 1.90
N GLU A 104 -2.83 7.51 2.87
CA GLU A 104 -2.51 8.03 4.20
C GLU A 104 -1.21 7.41 4.68
N SER A 105 -0.35 8.25 5.25
CA SER A 105 0.82 7.78 5.98
C SER A 105 0.38 7.07 7.28
N ARG A 106 1.02 5.94 7.59
CA ARG A 106 0.71 5.11 8.77
C ARG A 106 1.94 4.44 9.38
N CYS A 107 3.14 4.99 9.11
CA CYS A 107 4.38 4.44 9.67
C CYS A 107 4.49 4.78 11.15
N ALA A 108 4.86 3.82 11.99
CA ALA A 108 4.83 4.00 13.44
C ALA A 108 5.87 4.97 14.00
N GLU A 109 7.02 5.14 13.34
CA GLU A 109 8.12 5.98 13.82
C GLU A 109 8.28 7.27 13.01
N CYS A 110 7.35 7.59 12.09
CA CYS A 110 7.41 8.83 11.34
C CYS A 110 6.65 9.94 12.06
N PRO A 111 7.16 11.19 11.99
CA PRO A 111 6.41 12.33 12.50
C PRO A 111 5.05 12.36 11.84
N GLU A 112 3.99 12.62 12.62
CA GLU A 112 2.75 13.05 11.99
C GLU A 112 3.03 14.36 11.25
N PRO A 113 2.41 14.60 10.08
CA PRO A 113 2.52 15.89 9.42
C PRO A 113 2.11 16.94 10.43
N ASP A 114 3.04 17.82 10.83
CA ASP A 114 2.74 18.94 11.71
C ASP A 114 1.57 19.69 11.07
N ASP A 115 0.40 19.69 11.73
CA ASP A 115 -0.69 20.60 11.38
C ASP A 115 -0.09 22.01 11.44
N ASP A 116 0.18 22.59 10.28
CA ASP A 116 0.82 23.87 10.02
C ASP A 116 1.07 24.70 11.30
N VAL A 117 2.30 24.69 11.82
CA VAL A 117 2.76 25.77 12.70
C VAL A 117 2.75 27.03 11.85
N ASP A 118 1.62 27.74 11.87
CA ASP A 118 1.48 29.10 11.36
C ASP A 118 2.49 29.95 12.14
N LEU A 119 3.67 30.12 11.55
CA LEU A 119 4.67 31.07 12.03
C LEU A 119 4.05 32.46 11.87
N THR A 120 3.28 32.89 12.87
CA THR A 120 2.84 34.26 12.98
C THR A 120 4.09 35.15 13.00
N PRO A 121 4.19 36.19 12.16
CA PRO A 121 5.40 37.02 12.01
C PRO A 121 5.87 37.83 13.23
N GLU A 122 5.46 37.53 14.46
CA GLU A 122 5.72 38.36 15.65
C GLU A 122 7.03 38.05 16.40
N GLU A 123 7.90 37.17 15.91
CA GLU A 123 9.22 36.91 16.52
C GLU A 123 10.42 37.23 15.60
N ILE A 124 10.49 38.49 15.11
CA ILE A 124 11.74 39.11 14.61
C ILE A 124 12.05 40.37 15.43
#